data_AF-A0A3N0YYB2-F1
#
_entry.id   AF-A0A3N0YYB2-F1
#
_cell.length_a   1.000
_cell.length_b   1.000
_cell.length_c   1.000
_cell.angle_alpha   90.00
_cell.angle_beta   90.00
_cell.angle_gamma   90.00
#
_symmetry.space_group_name_H-M   'P 1'
#
loop_
_entity.id
_entity.type
_entity.pdbx_description
1 polymer ?
#
loop_
_entity_poly.entity_id
_entity_poly.type
_entity_poly.pdbx_seq_one_letter_code
_entity_poly.pdbx_strand_id
1 'polypeptide(L)'
;MTDFVQPTDAPIAVVSKREPVGSPFTYGREMEENVEEFLSICHRATCSDIMLMEGFWVRLDDESRMVIPRGNSYWMLAEYINFALWVEGSSVTVGEVEEDPTTSVQPHLPSITTPEPEPDPVPTPTAEMEPKPTAD
;
A
#
# COMPACT_ATOMS: atom_id res chain seq x y z
N MET A 1 70.85 15.88 28.07
CA MET A 1 69.94 16.43 29.10
C MET A 1 68.60 16.60 28.42
N THR A 2 67.86 15.50 28.32
CA THR A 2 66.82 14.99 29.25
C THR A 2 65.45 15.34 28.70
N ASP A 3 64.94 14.42 27.88
CA ASP A 3 63.52 14.23 27.59
C ASP A 3 62.72 14.13 28.88
N PHE A 4 61.68 14.95 29.00
CA PHE A 4 60.68 14.86 30.05
C PHE A 4 59.35 14.49 29.42
N VAL A 5 59.07 13.19 29.38
CA VAL A 5 57.79 12.61 28.96
C VAL A 5 56.79 12.83 30.09
N GLN A 6 55.69 13.55 29.82
CA GLN A 6 54.55 13.58 30.74
C GLN A 6 53.58 12.43 30.42
N PRO A 7 53.12 11.67 31.43
CA PRO A 7 52.10 10.65 31.23
C PRO A 7 50.73 11.28 31.06
N THR A 8 50.07 10.94 29.96
CA THR A 8 48.68 11.28 29.66
C THR A 8 47.74 10.51 30.58
N ASP A 9 47.05 11.23 31.46
CA ASP A 9 45.92 10.74 32.24
C ASP A 9 44.69 10.70 31.33
N ALA A 10 44.38 9.51 30.79
CA ALA A 10 43.17 9.29 30.02
C ALA A 10 42.10 8.69 30.95
N PRO A 11 40.87 9.23 30.99
CA PRO A 11 39.81 8.69 31.82
C PRO A 11 39.39 7.30 31.34
N ILE A 12 39.27 6.38 32.30
CA ILE A 12 38.81 5.01 32.10
C ILE A 12 37.33 5.06 31.68
N ALA A 13 37.06 4.79 30.41
CA ALA A 13 35.71 4.56 29.92
C ALA A 13 35.18 3.24 30.51
N VAL A 14 34.24 3.35 31.45
CA VAL A 14 33.46 2.20 31.91
C VAL A 14 32.45 1.86 30.82
N VAL A 15 32.86 0.97 29.90
CA VAL A 15 31.96 0.31 28.96
C VAL A 15 31.03 -0.58 29.77
N SER A 16 29.86 -0.03 30.10
CA SER A 16 28.74 -0.81 30.64
C SER A 16 28.15 -1.59 29.48
N LYS A 17 28.69 -2.79 29.25
CA LYS A 17 28.17 -3.78 28.32
C LYS A 17 26.81 -4.25 28.86
N ARG A 18 25.72 -3.59 28.45
CA ARG A 18 24.39 -4.18 28.56
C ARG A 18 24.33 -5.29 27.53
N GLU A 19 24.34 -6.54 27.99
CA GLU A 19 24.05 -7.67 27.11
C GLU A 19 22.57 -7.61 26.73
N PRO A 20 22.23 -7.60 25.42
CA PRO A 20 20.84 -7.66 25.01
C PRO A 20 20.29 -9.05 25.37
N VAL A 21 19.33 -9.09 26.29
CA VAL A 21 18.59 -10.31 26.70
C VAL A 21 17.49 -10.61 25.66
N GLY A 22 17.81 -10.42 24.39
CA GLY A 22 16.93 -10.65 23.25
C GLY A 22 17.72 -11.34 22.15
N SER A 23 17.15 -12.41 21.58
CA SER A 23 17.75 -13.09 20.43
C SER A 23 18.04 -12.07 19.33
N PRO A 24 19.29 -11.97 18.80
CA PRO A 24 19.66 -10.94 17.83
C PRO A 24 19.02 -11.11 16.45
N PHE A 25 18.09 -12.05 16.28
CA PHE A 25 17.53 -12.42 14.97
C PHE A 25 16.00 -12.38 14.88
N THR A 26 15.27 -11.99 15.94
CA THR A 26 13.79 -11.91 15.87
C THR A 26 13.27 -10.50 15.60
N TYR A 27 14.05 -9.46 15.91
CA TYR A 27 13.60 -8.08 15.88
C TYR A 27 13.07 -7.62 14.50
N GLY A 28 13.77 -7.97 13.41
CA GLY A 28 13.34 -7.59 12.07
C GLY A 28 12.08 -8.29 11.57
N ARG A 29 11.79 -9.51 12.06
CA ARG A 29 10.59 -10.27 11.63
C ARG A 29 9.32 -9.67 12.23
N GLU A 30 9.40 -9.21 13.48
CA GLU A 30 8.26 -8.61 14.18
C GLU A 30 7.79 -7.32 13.52
N MET A 31 8.70 -6.54 12.94
CA MET A 31 8.39 -5.32 12.22
C MET A 31 7.63 -5.59 10.90
N GLU A 32 8.04 -6.60 10.13
CA GLU A 32 7.38 -6.96 8.87
C GLU A 32 5.94 -7.43 9.12
N GLU A 33 5.73 -8.31 10.11
CA GLU A 33 4.40 -8.79 10.50
C GLU A 33 3.52 -7.63 11.01
N ASN A 34 4.08 -6.69 11.78
CA ASN A 34 3.36 -5.50 12.25
C ASN A 34 2.96 -4.57 11.10
N VAL A 35 3.84 -4.39 10.10
CA VAL A 35 3.52 -3.60 8.90
C VAL A 35 2.38 -4.23 8.12
N GLU A 36 2.38 -5.55 7.91
CA GLU A 36 1.30 -6.24 7.22
C GLU A 36 -0.05 -6.09 7.95
N GLU A 37 -0.06 -6.28 9.27
CA GLU A 37 -1.26 -6.06 10.10
C GLU A 37 -1.73 -4.60 10.00
N PHE A 38 -0.80 -3.66 10.10
CA PHE A 38 -1.09 -2.24 10.02
C PHE A 38 -1.71 -1.85 8.67
N LEU A 39 -1.14 -2.33 7.55
CA LEU A 39 -1.67 -2.09 6.21
C LEU A 39 -3.07 -2.68 6.04
N SER A 40 -3.32 -3.88 6.59
CA SER A 40 -4.65 -4.50 6.61
C SER A 40 -5.71 -3.60 7.28
N ILE A 41 -5.32 -2.90 8.35
CA ILE A 41 -6.17 -1.92 9.04
C ILE A 41 -6.33 -0.65 8.19
N CYS A 42 -5.25 -0.14 7.60
CA CYS A 42 -5.28 1.05 6.74
C CYS A 42 -6.28 0.92 5.60
N HIS A 43 -6.35 -0.24 4.94
CA HIS A 43 -7.30 -0.49 3.85
C HIS A 43 -8.78 -0.34 4.27
N ARG A 44 -9.08 -0.45 5.56
CA ARG A 44 -10.45 -0.32 6.09
C ARG A 44 -10.71 1.05 6.71
N ALA A 45 -9.68 1.86 6.92
CA ALA A 45 -9.77 3.14 7.59
C ALA A 45 -9.94 4.28 6.57
N THR A 46 -10.86 5.20 6.82
CA THR A 46 -11.03 6.42 6.02
C THR A 46 -10.16 7.57 6.56
N CYS A 47 -8.96 7.23 7.02
CA CYS A 47 -8.04 8.19 7.64
C CYS A 47 -7.12 8.81 6.58
N SER A 48 -6.69 10.05 6.80
CA SER A 48 -5.63 10.64 5.97
C SER A 48 -4.29 9.97 6.27
N ASP A 49 -3.38 9.99 5.30
CA ASP A 49 -2.02 9.47 5.43
C ASP A 49 -1.30 9.99 6.67
N ILE A 50 -1.49 11.28 7.01
CA ILE A 50 -0.89 11.89 8.20
C ILE A 50 -1.36 11.18 9.48
N MET A 51 -2.65 10.89 9.58
CA MET A 51 -3.21 10.19 10.75
C MET A 51 -2.73 8.73 10.82
N LEU A 52 -2.60 8.08 9.66
CA LEU A 52 -2.06 6.73 9.58
C LEU A 52 -0.56 6.71 9.94
N MET A 53 0.24 7.66 9.44
CA MET A 53 1.65 7.81 9.80
C MET A 53 1.84 8.04 11.31
N GLU A 54 1.03 8.90 11.93
CA GLU A 54 1.04 9.10 13.38
C GLU A 54 0.70 7.81 14.14
N GLY A 55 -0.33 7.08 13.69
CA GLY A 55 -0.74 5.81 14.28
C GLY A 55 0.36 4.74 14.16
N PHE A 56 1.01 4.66 13.01
CA PHE A 56 2.16 3.79 12.78
C PHE A 56 3.33 4.15 13.69
N TRP A 57 3.69 5.44 13.76
CA TRP A 57 4.81 5.93 14.57
C TRP A 57 4.67 5.61 16.06
N VAL A 58 3.45 5.61 16.60
CA VAL A 58 3.18 5.24 18.01
C VAL A 58 3.44 3.76 18.29
N ARG A 59 3.34 2.89 17.29
CA ARG A 59 3.60 1.44 17.41
C ARG A 59 5.07 1.06 17.26
N LEU A 60 5.92 2.02 16.85
CA LEU A 60 7.35 1.82 16.74
C LEU A 60 8.01 1.80 18.12
N ASP A 61 9.12 1.08 18.21
CA ASP A 61 9.92 1.01 19.41
C ASP A 61 10.63 2.35 19.71
N ASP A 62 11.04 2.53 20.97
CA ASP A 62 11.68 3.76 21.44
C ASP A 62 12.89 4.17 20.61
N GLU A 63 13.69 3.20 20.17
CA GLU A 63 14.92 3.41 19.39
C GLU A 63 14.59 3.89 17.98
N SER A 64 13.64 3.23 17.31
CA SER A 64 13.17 3.59 15.96
C SER A 64 12.50 4.96 15.95
N ARG A 65 11.75 5.32 17.00
CA ARG A 65 11.11 6.64 17.14
C ARG A 65 12.09 7.80 17.27
N MET A 66 13.33 7.55 17.69
CA MET A 66 14.37 8.60 17.70
C MET A 66 14.90 8.92 16.29
N VAL A 67 14.84 7.95 15.37
CA VAL A 67 15.37 8.08 14.01
C VAL A 67 14.29 8.46 13.01
N ILE A 68 13.09 7.92 13.19
CA ILE A 68 11.97 8.10 12.26
C ILE A 68 11.22 9.39 12.60
N PRO A 69 11.18 10.37 11.68
CA PRO A 69 10.54 11.65 11.94
C PRO A 69 9.04 11.46 12.13
N ARG A 70 8.44 12.21 13.03
CA ARG A 70 7.02 12.11 13.32
C ARG A 70 6.19 12.78 12.22
N GLY A 71 5.26 12.02 11.62
CA GLY A 71 4.13 12.50 10.80
C GLY A 71 4.41 13.74 9.94
N ASN A 72 5.21 13.58 8.89
CA ASN A 72 5.48 14.67 7.96
C ASN A 72 4.48 14.63 6.78
N SER A 73 3.81 15.75 6.50
CA SER A 73 2.86 15.85 5.37
C SER A 73 3.51 15.74 3.99
N TYR A 74 4.83 15.82 3.89
CA TYR A 74 5.55 15.72 2.61
C TYR A 74 5.72 14.27 2.11
N TRP A 75 5.49 13.26 2.96
CA TRP A 75 5.68 11.86 2.58
C TRP A 75 4.32 11.17 2.47
N MET A 76 4.21 10.27 1.48
CA MET A 76 3.08 9.34 1.42
C MET A 76 3.26 8.25 2.48
N LEU A 77 2.16 7.63 2.92
CA LEU A 77 2.20 6.57 3.92
C LEU A 77 3.15 5.42 3.52
N ALA A 78 3.15 5.04 2.25
CA ALA A 78 4.02 3.98 1.72
C ALA A 78 5.51 4.34 1.81
N GLU A 79 5.89 5.58 1.45
CA GLU A 79 7.26 6.08 1.56
C GLU A 79 7.73 6.11 3.02
N TYR A 80 6.83 6.49 3.92
CA TYR A 80 7.09 6.53 5.36
C TYR A 80 7.35 5.13 5.94
N ILE A 81 6.53 4.15 5.58
CA ILE A 81 6.70 2.76 6.02
C ILE A 81 7.99 2.16 5.44
N ASN A 82 8.29 2.44 4.16
CA ASN A 82 9.55 2.01 3.55
C ASN A 82 10.77 2.56 4.27
N PHE A 83 10.74 3.84 4.65
CA PHE A 83 11.81 4.44 5.44
C PHE A 83 11.96 3.77 6.80
N ALA A 84 10.84 3.47 7.48
CA ALA A 84 10.88 2.78 8.77
C ALA A 84 11.47 1.36 8.66
N LEU A 85 11.05 0.60 7.65
CA LEU A 85 11.61 -0.72 7.35
C LEU A 85 13.11 -0.65 7.05
N TRP A 86 13.54 0.35 6.30
CA TRP A 86 14.95 0.57 6.00
C TRP A 86 15.78 0.90 7.25
N VAL A 87 15.24 1.69 8.18
CA VAL A 87 15.90 2.00 9.48
C VAL A 87 16.09 0.73 10.31
N GLU A 88 15.12 -0.18 10.30
CA GLU A 88 15.21 -1.49 10.95
C GLU A 88 16.10 -2.50 10.22
N GLY A 89 16.63 -2.12 9.05
CA GLY A 89 17.45 -3.01 8.22
C GLY A 89 16.65 -4.11 7.51
N SER A 90 15.33 -3.97 7.41
CA SER A 90 14.49 -4.87 6.60
C SER A 90 14.68 -4.58 5.10
N SER A 91 14.63 -5.64 4.30
CA SER A 91 14.63 -5.56 2.83
C SER A 91 13.21 -5.45 2.23
N VAL A 92 12.16 -5.47 3.06
CA VAL A 92 10.78 -5.37 2.59
C VAL A 92 10.49 -3.94 2.14
N THR A 93 9.80 -3.83 1.00
CA THR A 93 9.33 -2.55 0.47
C THR A 93 7.83 -2.61 0.23
N VAL A 94 7.10 -1.71 0.89
CA VAL A 94 5.72 -1.37 0.60
C VAL A 94 5.72 -0.42 -0.61
N GLY A 95 5.80 -0.99 -1.81
CA GLY A 95 5.58 -0.26 -3.05
C GLY A 95 4.09 -0.23 -3.39
N GLU A 96 3.64 0.79 -4.13
CA GLU A 96 2.34 0.74 -4.80
C GLU A 96 2.28 -0.58 -5.57
N VAL A 97 1.33 -1.44 -5.21
CA VAL A 97 0.78 -2.36 -6.19
C VAL A 97 0.34 -1.44 -7.32
N GLU A 98 1.04 -1.50 -8.47
CA GLU A 98 0.46 -1.04 -9.72
C GLU A 98 -0.93 -1.71 -9.74
N GLU A 99 -1.98 -0.94 -9.46
CA GLU A 99 -3.29 -1.26 -10.00
C GLU A 99 -3.07 -1.23 -11.50
N ASP A 100 -2.73 -2.40 -12.03
CA ASP A 100 -2.51 -2.59 -13.44
C ASP A 100 -3.72 -2.00 -14.17
N PRO A 101 -3.58 -0.92 -14.95
CA PRO A 101 -4.71 -0.31 -15.64
C PRO A 101 -5.23 -1.20 -16.79
N THR A 102 -4.75 -2.45 -16.94
CA THR A 102 -5.28 -3.40 -17.94
C THR A 102 -6.66 -3.98 -17.63
N THR A 103 -7.36 -3.51 -16.58
CA THR A 103 -8.83 -3.62 -16.53
C THR A 103 -9.55 -2.43 -17.20
N SER A 104 -8.90 -1.77 -18.17
CA SER A 104 -9.61 -1.13 -19.28
C SER A 104 -9.87 -2.14 -20.40
N VAL A 105 -10.69 -3.16 -20.12
CA VAL A 105 -11.39 -3.87 -21.20
C VAL A 105 -12.72 -3.16 -21.38
N GLN A 106 -12.77 -2.38 -22.45
CA GLN A 106 -13.96 -1.79 -23.06
C GLN A 106 -15.17 -2.75 -23.06
N PRO A 107 -16.40 -2.20 -23.09
CA PRO A 107 -17.62 -2.94 -22.83
C PRO A 107 -17.78 -4.11 -23.80
N HIS A 108 -18.05 -5.29 -23.27
CA HIS A 108 -18.58 -6.40 -24.05
C HIS A 108 -19.94 -5.98 -24.63
N LEU A 109 -19.91 -5.40 -25.82
CA LEU A 109 -21.05 -5.48 -26.73
C LEU A 109 -21.29 -6.97 -26.99
N PRO A 110 -22.49 -7.51 -26.77
CA PRO A 110 -22.78 -8.87 -27.16
C PRO A 110 -22.60 -8.97 -28.68
N SER A 111 -21.67 -9.80 -29.13
CA SER A 111 -21.59 -10.22 -30.52
C SER A 111 -22.88 -10.97 -30.85
N ILE A 112 -23.86 -10.24 -31.39
CA ILE A 112 -25.00 -10.83 -32.06
C ILE A 112 -24.44 -11.52 -33.31
N THR A 113 -24.42 -12.85 -33.27
CA THR A 113 -24.32 -13.67 -34.47
C THR A 113 -25.56 -13.38 -35.31
N THR A 114 -25.41 -12.53 -36.32
CA THR A 114 -26.42 -12.32 -37.35
C THR A 114 -26.37 -13.51 -38.32
N PRO A 115 -27.42 -14.35 -38.42
CA PRO A 115 -27.54 -15.24 -39.56
C PRO A 115 -27.86 -14.43 -40.82
N GLU A 116 -27.12 -14.74 -41.87
CA GLU A 116 -27.27 -14.26 -43.25
C GLU A 116 -28.74 -14.30 -43.72
N PRO A 117 -29.32 -13.18 -44.22
CA PRO A 117 -30.60 -13.21 -44.91
C PRO A 117 -30.37 -13.43 -46.41
N GLU A 118 -30.92 -14.53 -46.93
CA GLU A 118 -31.12 -14.79 -48.37
C GLU A 118 -31.88 -13.64 -49.07
N PRO A 119 -31.63 -13.39 -50.37
CA PRO A 119 -32.33 -12.35 -51.11
C PRO A 119 -33.74 -12.79 -51.55
N ASP A 120 -34.65 -11.80 -51.57
CA ASP A 120 -36.09 -11.81 -51.83
C ASP A 120 -36.63 -12.67 -53.00
N PRO A 121 -37.96 -12.93 -53.00
CA PRO A 121 -38.76 -12.20 -53.99
C PRO A 121 -40.18 -11.73 -53.54
N VAL A 122 -40.43 -10.41 -53.77
CA VAL A 122 -41.53 -9.78 -54.55
C VAL A 122 -43.00 -9.88 -54.04
N PRO A 123 -43.82 -8.81 -54.22
CA PRO A 123 -44.92 -8.45 -53.31
C PRO A 123 -46.29 -8.99 -53.76
N THR A 124 -47.28 -8.96 -52.86
CA THR A 124 -48.70 -9.05 -53.22
C THR A 124 -49.52 -8.16 -52.28
N PRO A 125 -50.35 -7.23 -52.81
CA PRO A 125 -51.25 -6.40 -52.02
C PRO A 125 -52.55 -7.16 -51.74
N THR A 126 -53.30 -6.74 -50.71
CA THR A 126 -54.79 -6.60 -50.72
C THR A 126 -55.43 -6.83 -49.35
N ALA A 127 -56.30 -5.87 -49.00
CA ALA A 127 -57.47 -5.92 -48.11
C ALA A 127 -57.23 -5.99 -46.59
N GLU A 128 -57.59 -4.94 -45.83
CA GLU A 128 -58.97 -4.62 -45.38
C GLU A 128 -59.32 -5.42 -44.11
N MET A 129 -59.33 -4.75 -42.95
CA MET A 129 -60.56 -4.45 -42.22
C MET A 129 -60.23 -3.75 -40.88
N GLU A 130 -60.93 -2.65 -40.72
CA GLU A 130 -61.18 -1.83 -39.53
C GLU A 130 -61.49 -2.67 -38.26
N PRO A 131 -61.20 -2.14 -37.06
CA PRO A 131 -62.13 -2.35 -35.96
C PRO A 131 -62.58 -1.03 -35.33
N LYS A 132 -63.90 -0.85 -35.41
CA LYS A 132 -64.79 0.05 -34.68
C LYS A 132 -64.46 0.17 -33.17
N PRO A 133 -64.46 1.38 -32.58
CA PRO A 133 -64.48 1.56 -31.14
C PRO A 133 -65.92 1.43 -30.62
N THR A 134 -66.12 0.66 -29.56
CA THR A 134 -67.34 0.74 -28.73
C THR A 134 -66.96 1.46 -27.44
N ALA A 135 -67.48 2.68 -27.30
CA ALA A 135 -67.45 3.45 -26.07
C ALA A 135 -68.59 2.99 -25.15
N ASP A 136 -68.37 3.13 -23.84
CA ASP A 136 -69.42 3.39 -22.85
C ASP A 136 -69.35 4.88 -22.48
#